data_AF-V5GM32-F1
#
_entry.id   AF-V5GM32-F1
#
_cell.length_a   1.000
_cell.length_b   1.000
_cell.length_c   1.000
_cell.angle_alpha   90.00
_cell.angle_beta   90.00
_cell.angle_gamma   90.00
#
_symmetry.space_group_name_H-M   'P 1'
#
loop_
_entity.id
_entity.type
_entity.pdbx_description
1 polymer ?
#
loop_
_entity_poly.entity_id
_entity_poly.type
_entity_poly.pdbx_seq_one_letter_code
_entity_poly.pdbx_strand_id
1 'polypeptide(L)'
;MSEADWQAKGAAGLGAISSLSPECTPLKHRYDACFNLWFKDYLSIGDDQIREQQRQSESSASGATTPSSLSSSSSSGGKKRSGWFSDSSSTSSASTSATSLGGGDIEAKKHAIMDRYDRDCGKLFKDYQACVRRAVTDRGLDDLIQQARKENPFPFDHERQADPRANNPPFPFPAAKD
;
A
#
# COMPACT_ATOMS: atom_id res chain seq x y z
N MET A 1 -21.15 4.04 20.55
CA MET A 1 -19.74 3.59 20.62
C MET A 1 -19.02 4.58 21.52
N SER A 2 -18.59 4.12 22.69
CA SER A 2 -18.05 4.92 23.80
C SER A 2 -16.64 5.43 23.51
N GLU A 3 -16.29 6.61 24.02
CA GLU A 3 -14.92 7.13 23.95
C GLU A 3 -13.89 6.16 24.58
N ALA A 4 -14.28 5.34 25.56
CA ALA A 4 -13.37 4.40 26.21
C ALA A 4 -12.91 3.25 25.29
N ASP A 5 -13.70 2.84 24.30
CA ASP A 5 -13.36 1.71 23.43
C ASP A 5 -12.29 2.07 22.38
N TRP A 6 -12.18 3.36 22.01
CA TRP A 6 -11.21 3.80 21.02
C TRP A 6 -9.79 3.77 21.59
N GLN A 7 -9.62 4.11 22.88
CA GLN A 7 -8.32 4.10 23.56
C GLN A 7 -7.67 2.72 23.60
N ALA A 8 -8.46 1.64 23.64
CA ALA A 8 -7.95 0.29 23.91
C ALA A 8 -7.56 -0.52 22.66
N LYS A 9 -8.26 -0.36 21.53
CA LYS A 9 -8.12 -1.30 20.39
C LYS A 9 -7.42 -0.76 19.14
N GLY A 10 -7.44 0.55 18.89
CA GLY A 10 -6.94 1.12 17.63
C GLY A 10 -7.66 0.57 16.38
N ALA A 11 -7.43 1.18 15.20
CA ALA A 11 -8.13 0.79 13.97
C ALA A 11 -7.75 -0.61 13.42
N ALA A 12 -6.69 -1.24 13.95
CA ALA A 12 -6.16 -2.52 13.48
C ALA A 12 -5.89 -3.55 14.60
N GLY A 13 -6.41 -3.35 15.82
CA GLY A 13 -6.21 -4.28 16.93
C GLY A 13 -4.79 -4.30 17.52
N LEU A 14 -3.87 -3.46 17.01
CA LEU A 14 -2.51 -3.27 17.52
C LEU A 14 -2.43 -2.26 18.69
N GLY A 15 -3.59 -1.83 19.20
CA GLY A 15 -3.68 -0.74 20.17
C GLY A 15 -3.49 0.63 19.52
N ALA A 16 -3.94 1.67 20.20
CA ALA A 16 -3.75 3.05 19.76
C ALA A 16 -2.37 3.53 20.26
N ILE A 17 -1.38 3.65 19.37
CA ILE A 17 0.01 4.02 19.75
C ILE A 17 0.01 5.43 20.36
N SER A 18 0.56 5.58 21.56
CA SER A 18 0.69 6.88 22.23
C SER A 18 1.63 7.84 21.49
N SER A 19 1.41 9.15 21.62
CA SER A 19 2.33 10.15 21.09
C SER A 19 3.53 10.37 22.04
N LEU A 20 4.52 11.17 21.61
CA LEU A 20 5.68 11.58 22.42
C LEU A 20 5.26 12.28 23.72
N SER A 21 4.15 13.02 23.67
CA SER A 21 3.51 13.66 24.82
C SER A 21 2.09 13.14 24.99
N PRO A 22 1.62 12.88 26.23
CA PRO A 22 0.26 12.41 26.47
C PRO A 22 -0.80 13.39 25.93
N GLU A 23 -0.53 14.69 25.98
CA GLU A 23 -1.42 15.75 25.45
C GLU A 23 -1.66 15.63 23.93
N CYS A 24 -0.67 15.12 23.18
CA CYS A 24 -0.78 14.97 21.73
C CYS A 24 -1.43 13.65 21.31
N THR A 25 -1.64 12.72 22.25
CA THR A 25 -2.14 11.38 22.00
C THR A 25 -3.57 11.36 21.40
N PRO A 26 -4.58 12.06 21.98
CA PRO A 26 -5.92 12.08 21.36
C PRO A 26 -5.95 12.72 19.96
N LEU A 27 -5.09 13.72 19.71
CA LEU A 27 -4.95 14.31 18.37
C LEU A 27 -4.34 13.33 17.37
N LYS A 28 -3.29 12.60 17.79
CA LYS A 28 -2.67 11.53 17.00
C LYS A 28 -3.70 10.50 16.58
N HIS A 29 -4.51 10.02 17.52
CA HIS A 29 -5.46 8.94 17.24
C HIS A 29 -6.57 9.35 16.29
N ARG A 30 -7.06 10.58 16.38
CA ARG A 30 -8.01 11.15 15.40
C ARG A 30 -7.37 11.28 14.02
N TYR A 31 -6.14 11.79 13.95
CA TYR A 31 -5.40 11.92 12.69
C TYR A 31 -5.10 10.55 12.06
N ASP A 32 -4.52 9.61 12.81
CA ASP A 32 -4.15 8.28 12.34
C ASP A 32 -5.37 7.52 11.81
N ALA A 33 -6.54 7.64 12.46
CA ALA A 33 -7.77 7.03 11.97
C ALA A 33 -8.19 7.56 10.60
N CYS A 34 -8.15 8.89 10.41
CA CYS A 34 -8.44 9.53 9.12
C CYS A 34 -7.42 9.11 8.05
N PHE A 35 -6.14 9.23 8.38
CA PHE A 35 -5.02 8.88 7.50
C PHE A 35 -5.10 7.42 7.07
N ASN A 36 -5.36 6.47 7.97
CA ASN A 36 -5.38 5.05 7.64
C ASN A 36 -6.50 4.69 6.66
N LEU A 37 -7.65 5.36 6.73
CA LEU A 37 -8.73 5.18 5.74
C LEU A 37 -8.32 5.75 4.38
N TRP A 38 -7.76 6.96 4.36
CA TRP A 38 -7.25 7.56 3.14
C TRP A 38 -6.10 6.74 2.51
N PHE A 39 -5.18 6.24 3.33
CA PHE A 39 -3.98 5.55 2.88
C PHE A 39 -4.32 4.22 2.20
N LYS A 40 -5.34 3.51 2.67
CA LYS A 40 -5.87 2.31 1.98
C LYS A 40 -6.32 2.63 0.56
N ASP A 41 -7.05 3.73 0.37
CA ASP A 41 -7.52 4.14 -0.95
C ASP A 41 -6.34 4.56 -1.85
N TYR A 42 -5.36 5.26 -1.30
CA TYR A 42 -4.14 5.61 -2.02
C TYR A 42 -3.36 4.37 -2.50
N LEU A 43 -3.20 3.36 -1.64
CA LEU A 43 -2.51 2.12 -2.00
C LEU A 43 -3.26 1.32 -3.08
N SER A 44 -4.60 1.39 -3.11
CA SER A 44 -5.40 0.69 -4.13
C SER A 44 -5.04 1.10 -5.57
N ILE A 45 -4.50 2.32 -5.77
CA ILE A 45 -4.01 2.78 -7.08
C ILE A 45 -2.85 1.91 -7.59
N GLY A 46 -1.97 1.44 -6.70
CA GLY A 46 -0.87 0.55 -7.05
C GLY A 46 -1.34 -0.87 -7.33
N ASP A 47 -2.25 -1.38 -6.50
CA ASP A 47 -2.82 -2.73 -6.66
C ASP A 47 -3.57 -2.87 -7.99
N ASP A 48 -4.35 -1.85 -8.37
CA ASP A 48 -5.05 -1.78 -9.66
C ASP A 48 -4.06 -1.84 -10.84
N GLN A 49 -2.92 -1.12 -10.74
CA GLN A 49 -1.88 -1.12 -11.76
C GLN A 49 -1.17 -2.48 -11.89
N ILE A 50 -0.82 -3.12 -10.77
CA ILE A 50 -0.18 -4.44 -10.76
C ILE A 50 -1.10 -5.49 -11.38
N ARG A 51 -2.39 -5.47 -11.02
CA ARG A 51 -3.38 -6.42 -11.52
C ARG A 51 -3.61 -6.26 -13.03
N GLU A 52 -3.63 -5.03 -13.54
CA GLU A 52 -3.78 -4.78 -14.97
C GLU A 52 -2.53 -5.22 -15.76
N GLN A 53 -1.32 -5.02 -15.22
CA GLN A 53 -0.09 -5.55 -15.82
C GLN A 53 -0.10 -7.09 -15.87
N GLN A 54 -0.56 -7.76 -14.80
CA GLN A 54 -0.71 -9.21 -14.80
C GLN A 54 -1.68 -9.69 -15.88
N ARG A 55 -2.86 -9.06 -16.02
CA ARG A 55 -3.82 -9.38 -17.09
C ARG A 55 -3.23 -9.21 -18.50
N GLN A 56 -2.46 -8.15 -18.73
CA GLN A 56 -1.82 -7.92 -20.02
C GLN A 56 -0.76 -8.99 -20.33
N SER A 57 0.01 -9.42 -19.33
CA SER A 57 0.97 -10.51 -19.47
C SER A 57 0.31 -11.87 -19.76
N GLU A 58 -0.84 -12.17 -19.16
CA GLU A 58 -1.61 -13.40 -19.38
C GLU A 58 -2.34 -13.40 -20.74
N SER A 59 -2.79 -12.23 -21.21
CA SER A 59 -3.38 -12.07 -22.55
C SER A 59 -2.36 -12.29 -23.68
N SER A 60 -1.08 -11.98 -23.43
CA SER A 60 0.02 -12.24 -24.36
C SER A 60 0.52 -13.70 -24.31
N ALA A 61 0.26 -14.42 -23.22
CA ALA A 61 0.62 -15.83 -23.06
C ALA A 61 -0.43 -16.80 -23.68
N SER A 62 -1.61 -16.33 -24.06
CA SER A 62 -2.67 -17.18 -24.65
C SER A 62 -2.58 -17.36 -26.18
N GLY A 63 -1.48 -16.94 -26.80
CA GLY A 63 -1.22 -17.10 -28.24
C GLY A 63 -0.66 -18.46 -28.68
N ALA A 64 -0.48 -19.44 -27.79
CA ALA A 64 0.05 -20.75 -28.18
C ALA A 64 -0.46 -21.91 -27.30
N THR A 65 -1.66 -22.41 -27.57
CA THR A 65 -1.96 -23.85 -27.41
C THR A 65 -2.99 -24.31 -28.44
N THR A 66 -2.51 -24.92 -29.52
CA THR A 66 -3.29 -25.86 -30.34
C THR A 66 -3.74 -27.05 -29.48
N PRO A 67 -4.99 -27.55 -29.62
CA PRO A 67 -5.42 -28.77 -28.95
C PRO A 67 -4.90 -29.98 -29.75
N SER A 68 -3.76 -30.54 -29.36
CA SER A 68 -3.30 -31.83 -29.88
C SER A 68 -3.72 -32.95 -28.95
N SER A 69 -4.83 -33.57 -29.33
CA SER A 69 -5.26 -34.90 -28.90
C SER A 69 -4.17 -35.94 -29.11
N LEU A 70 -3.69 -36.59 -28.05
CA LEU A 70 -3.08 -37.92 -28.11
C LEU A 70 -3.49 -38.72 -26.87
N SER A 71 -4.29 -39.74 -27.15
CA SER A 71 -4.74 -40.80 -26.27
C SER A 71 -3.67 -41.89 -26.10
N SER A 72 -3.44 -42.34 -24.87
CA SER A 72 -3.05 -43.73 -24.58
C SER A 72 -3.27 -44.09 -23.10
N SER A 73 -4.09 -45.12 -22.90
CA SER A 73 -4.33 -45.95 -21.71
C SER A 73 -3.03 -46.61 -21.17
N SER A 74 -2.87 -47.09 -19.93
CA SER A 74 -3.79 -47.91 -19.10
C SER A 74 -3.35 -48.03 -17.62
N SER A 75 -4.36 -48.14 -16.73
CA SER A 75 -4.49 -48.92 -15.44
C SER A 75 -3.41 -48.77 -14.34
N SER A 76 -3.70 -48.62 -13.04
CA SER A 76 -4.86 -49.01 -12.21
C SER A 76 -4.69 -48.55 -10.75
N GLY A 77 -5.77 -48.18 -10.06
CA GLY A 77 -5.84 -48.29 -8.59
C GLY A 77 -6.63 -47.21 -7.83
N GLY A 78 -7.86 -47.53 -7.37
CA GLY A 78 -8.28 -47.17 -6.01
C GLY A 78 -9.07 -45.87 -5.74
N LYS A 79 -10.39 -45.92 -6.00
CA LYS A 79 -11.53 -45.48 -5.13
C LYS A 79 -11.59 -44.07 -4.49
N LYS A 80 -12.62 -43.32 -4.96
CA LYS A 80 -13.70 -42.57 -4.24
C LYS A 80 -13.25 -41.56 -3.15
N ARG A 81 -13.77 -40.34 -2.97
CA ARG A 81 -15.12 -39.75 -3.16
C ARG A 81 -15.05 -38.29 -2.69
N SER A 82 -15.59 -37.32 -3.42
CA SER A 82 -16.71 -36.41 -3.07
C SER A 82 -16.33 -35.07 -3.73
N GLY A 83 -17.11 -34.43 -4.59
CA GLY A 83 -18.56 -34.35 -4.65
C GLY A 83 -18.97 -33.00 -4.11
N TRP A 84 -18.76 -31.93 -4.88
CA TRP A 84 -19.46 -30.65 -4.69
C TRP A 84 -19.55 -29.87 -6.02
N PHE A 85 -20.75 -29.98 -6.58
CA PHE A 85 -21.52 -29.15 -7.51
C PHE A 85 -20.91 -28.66 -8.85
N SER A 86 -21.55 -29.12 -9.93
CA SER A 86 -21.96 -28.28 -11.05
C SER A 86 -23.03 -27.30 -10.58
N ASP A 87 -23.18 -26.14 -11.24
CA ASP A 87 -24.42 -25.76 -11.94
C ASP A 87 -24.34 -24.32 -12.47
N SER A 88 -24.57 -24.23 -13.79
CA SER A 88 -25.37 -23.20 -14.49
C SER A 88 -24.83 -21.78 -14.69
N SER A 89 -24.44 -21.60 -15.95
CA SER A 89 -24.57 -20.46 -16.87
C SER A 89 -25.50 -19.28 -16.52
N SER A 90 -24.92 -18.08 -16.73
CA SER A 90 -25.44 -16.87 -17.43
C SER A 90 -26.82 -16.32 -17.02
N THR A 91 -26.96 -15.06 -16.59
CA THR A 91 -27.00 -13.82 -17.41
C THR A 91 -27.37 -12.71 -16.39
N SER A 92 -26.73 -11.55 -16.26
CA SER A 92 -26.83 -10.41 -17.17
C SER A 92 -25.82 -9.31 -16.81
N SER A 93 -24.97 -8.97 -17.77
CA SER A 93 -24.61 -7.63 -18.20
C SER A 93 -24.79 -6.47 -17.21
N ALA A 94 -23.68 -6.04 -16.59
CA ALA A 94 -23.38 -4.63 -16.47
C ALA A 94 -22.07 -4.40 -17.23
N SER A 95 -22.21 -4.09 -18.52
CA SER A 95 -21.11 -3.64 -19.36
C SER A 95 -20.71 -2.25 -18.90
N THR A 96 -19.83 -2.14 -17.90
CA THR A 96 -18.96 -0.98 -17.83
C THR A 96 -17.78 -1.29 -18.72
N SER A 97 -17.81 -0.72 -19.91
CA SER A 97 -16.70 -0.70 -20.86
C SER A 97 -15.38 -0.64 -20.10
N ALA A 98 -14.55 -1.67 -20.23
CA ALA A 98 -13.17 -1.63 -19.79
C ALA A 98 -12.43 -0.68 -20.74
N THR A 99 -12.62 0.62 -20.54
CA THR A 99 -11.76 1.64 -21.12
C THR A 99 -10.41 1.44 -20.47
N SER A 100 -9.42 1.09 -21.28
CA SER A 100 -8.00 1.18 -20.94
C SER A 100 -7.76 2.51 -20.24
N LEU A 101 -7.64 2.49 -18.90
CA LEU A 101 -7.35 3.68 -18.11
C LEU A 101 -5.92 4.09 -18.48
N GLY A 102 -5.80 4.99 -19.44
CA GLY A 102 -4.51 5.58 -19.81
C GLY A 102 -3.90 6.30 -18.62
N GLY A 103 -2.58 6.53 -18.63
CA GLY A 103 -1.85 7.16 -17.53
C GLY A 103 -2.42 8.51 -17.04
N GLY A 104 -3.24 9.19 -17.85
CA GLY A 104 -3.97 10.40 -17.43
C GLY A 104 -5.08 10.16 -16.39
N ASP A 105 -5.68 8.97 -16.36
CA ASP A 105 -6.72 8.61 -15.39
C ASP A 105 -6.12 8.34 -14.00
N ILE A 106 -4.93 7.73 -13.96
CA ILE A 106 -4.20 7.42 -12.71
C ILE A 106 -3.79 8.71 -11.98
N GLU A 107 -3.24 9.69 -12.71
CA GLU A 107 -2.85 10.96 -12.09
C GLU A 107 -4.08 11.76 -11.61
N ALA A 108 -5.19 11.72 -12.35
CA ALA A 108 -6.45 12.32 -11.92
C ALA A 108 -7.02 11.64 -10.66
N LYS A 109 -7.01 10.31 -10.61
CA LYS A 109 -7.42 9.52 -9.44
C LYS A 109 -6.55 9.84 -8.22
N LYS A 110 -5.24 9.94 -8.40
CA LYS A 110 -4.28 10.35 -7.36
C LYS A 110 -4.56 11.75 -6.87
N HIS A 111 -4.81 12.71 -7.76
CA HIS A 111 -5.16 14.08 -7.39
C HIS A 111 -6.44 14.13 -6.55
N ALA A 112 -7.51 13.45 -7.01
CA ALA A 112 -8.78 13.39 -6.27
C ALA A 112 -8.65 12.75 -4.88
N ILE A 113 -7.82 11.70 -4.75
CA ILE A 113 -7.51 11.06 -3.46
C ILE A 113 -6.74 12.03 -2.56
N MET A 114 -5.82 12.82 -3.11
CA MET A 114 -5.06 13.81 -2.35
C MET A 114 -5.93 14.99 -1.90
N ASP A 115 -6.79 15.53 -2.77
CA ASP A 115 -7.74 16.60 -2.43
C ASP A 115 -8.66 16.20 -1.27
N ARG A 116 -9.13 14.94 -1.28
CA ARG A 116 -9.96 14.40 -0.22
C ARG A 116 -9.21 14.34 1.12
N TYR A 117 -7.92 13.97 1.10
CA TYR A 117 -7.08 14.00 2.31
C TYR A 117 -6.94 15.41 2.87
N ASP A 118 -6.66 16.39 2.03
CA ASP A 118 -6.47 17.76 2.48
C ASP A 118 -7.72 18.33 3.15
N ARG A 119 -8.90 18.01 2.58
CA ARG A 119 -10.19 18.39 3.15
C ARG A 119 -10.50 17.68 4.46
N ASP A 120 -10.31 16.37 4.52
CA ASP A 120 -10.85 15.55 5.60
C ASP A 120 -9.84 15.37 6.75
N CYS A 121 -8.55 15.18 6.43
CA CYS A 121 -7.48 14.90 7.40
C CYS A 121 -6.50 16.07 7.59
N GLY A 122 -6.43 17.02 6.65
CA GLY A 122 -5.40 18.07 6.65
C GLY A 122 -5.39 18.96 7.90
N LYS A 123 -6.56 19.32 8.44
CA LYS A 123 -6.65 20.07 9.71
C LYS A 123 -6.17 19.24 10.90
N LEU A 124 -6.60 17.97 10.99
CA LEU A 124 -6.19 17.06 12.06
C LEU A 124 -4.67 16.89 12.09
N PHE A 125 -4.06 16.76 10.91
CA PHE A 125 -2.61 16.68 10.77
C PHE A 125 -1.91 17.93 11.30
N LYS A 126 -2.36 19.12 10.91
CA LYS A 126 -1.76 20.40 11.36
C LYS A 126 -1.83 20.56 12.87
N ASP A 127 -2.99 20.25 13.46
CA ASP A 127 -3.20 20.35 14.90
C ASP A 127 -2.29 19.34 15.66
N TYR A 128 -2.23 18.09 15.20
CA TYR A 128 -1.34 17.08 15.76
C TYR A 128 0.14 17.45 15.61
N GLN A 129 0.56 17.87 14.42
CA GLN A 129 1.92 18.26 14.11
C GLN A 129 2.39 19.43 14.98
N ALA A 130 1.54 20.43 15.20
CA ALA A 130 1.85 21.56 16.07
C ALA A 130 2.09 21.09 17.51
N CYS A 131 1.25 20.19 18.03
CA CYS A 131 1.44 19.61 19.36
C CYS A 131 2.77 18.85 19.48
N VAL A 132 3.07 17.98 18.51
CA VAL A 132 4.31 17.20 18.51
C VAL A 132 5.54 18.08 18.38
N ARG A 133 5.52 19.09 17.50
CA ARG A 133 6.65 20.02 17.33
C ARG A 133 6.96 20.73 18.65
N ARG A 134 5.95 21.20 19.37
CA ARG A 134 6.14 21.77 20.70
C ARG A 134 6.79 20.76 21.66
N ALA A 135 6.27 19.54 21.73
CA ALA A 135 6.82 18.50 22.59
C ALA A 135 8.27 18.11 22.22
N VAL A 136 8.64 18.19 20.94
CA VAL A 136 10.01 17.97 20.44
C VAL A 136 10.94 19.09 20.93
N THR A 137 10.49 20.34 20.84
CA THR A 137 11.25 21.50 21.31
C THR A 137 11.43 21.53 22.81
N ASP A 138 10.39 21.19 23.58
CA ASP A 138 10.46 21.09 25.04
C ASP A 138 11.49 20.02 25.50
N ARG A 139 11.85 19.07 24.63
CA ARG A 139 12.82 18.01 24.89
C ARG A 139 14.21 18.31 24.30
N GLY A 140 14.40 19.42 23.60
CA GLY A 140 15.67 19.79 22.97
C GLY A 140 16.12 18.87 21.84
N LEU A 141 15.17 18.24 21.13
CA LEU A 141 15.47 17.27 20.06
C LEU A 141 15.49 17.87 18.65
N ASP A 142 15.21 19.17 18.50
CA ASP A 142 15.08 19.82 17.19
C ASP A 142 16.33 19.66 16.30
N ASP A 143 17.51 19.97 16.83
CA ASP A 143 18.75 19.93 16.05
C ASP A 143 19.08 18.51 15.56
N LEU A 144 18.88 17.51 16.43
CA LEU A 144 19.11 16.10 16.12
C LEU A 144 18.14 15.61 15.05
N ILE A 145 16.86 15.96 15.16
CA ILE A 145 15.83 15.58 14.18
C ILE A 145 16.09 16.29 12.84
N GLN A 146 16.46 17.57 12.87
CA GLN A 146 16.78 18.32 11.64
C GLN A 146 18.01 17.75 10.94
N GLN A 147 19.04 17.36 11.69
CA GLN A 147 20.22 16.69 11.14
C GLN A 147 19.85 15.35 10.50
N ALA A 148 19.07 14.52 11.21
CA ALA A 148 18.63 13.22 10.69
C ALA A 148 17.75 13.36 9.43
N ARG A 149 16.88 14.37 9.36
CA ARG A 149 16.02 14.62 8.18
C ARG A 149 16.78 15.12 6.94
N LYS A 150 18.01 15.61 7.10
CA LYS A 150 18.89 16.00 5.98
C LYS A 150 19.65 14.80 5.42
N GLU A 151 19.78 13.72 6.18
CA GLU A 151 20.46 12.51 5.75
C GLU A 151 19.55 11.72 4.80
N ASN A 152 20.09 11.32 3.64
CA ASN A 152 19.41 10.40 2.74
C ASN A 152 19.88 8.97 3.05
N PRO A 153 19.10 8.15 3.77
CA PRO A 153 19.48 6.76 4.04
C PRO A 153 19.43 5.88 2.78
N PHE A 154 18.81 6.35 1.69
CA PHE A 154 18.68 5.63 0.41
C PHE A 154 19.25 6.46 -0.75
N PRO A 155 20.57 6.70 -0.77
CA PRO A 155 21.23 7.42 -1.87
C PRO A 155 21.08 6.64 -3.18
N PHE A 156 20.89 7.36 -4.29
CA PHE A 156 20.96 6.76 -5.61
C PHE A 156 22.39 6.28 -5.92
N ASP A 157 22.55 5.33 -6.85
CA ASP A 157 23.87 4.76 -7.19
C ASP A 157 24.94 5.81 -7.53
N HIS A 158 24.55 6.89 -8.21
CA HIS A 158 25.46 7.98 -8.58
C HIS A 158 25.85 8.85 -7.38
N GLU A 159 24.98 8.99 -6.38
CA GLU A 159 25.27 9.73 -5.15
C GLU A 159 26.08 8.89 -4.15
N ARG A 160 25.97 7.56 -4.21
CA ARG A 160 26.71 6.62 -3.36
C ARG A 160 28.22 6.69 -3.53
N GLN A 161 28.72 6.92 -4.74
CA GLN A 161 30.17 7.01 -4.99
C GLN A 161 30.81 8.20 -4.27
N ALA A 162 30.01 9.19 -3.87
CA ALA A 162 30.44 10.36 -3.13
C ALA A 162 30.27 10.22 -1.60
N ASP A 163 29.69 9.13 -1.07
CA ASP A 163 29.45 8.95 0.37
C ASP A 163 30.62 8.21 1.07
N PRO A 164 31.39 8.89 1.94
CA PRO A 164 32.51 8.29 2.66
C PRO A 164 32.12 7.55 3.95
N ARG A 165 30.82 7.38 4.26
CA ARG A 165 30.38 6.80 5.55
C ARG A 165 30.47 5.27 5.55
N ALA A 166 31.41 4.76 6.34
CA ALA A 166 31.67 3.31 6.52
C ALA A 166 30.49 2.47 7.07
N ASN A 167 29.42 3.10 7.58
CA ASN A 167 28.31 2.42 8.28
C ASN A 167 26.98 2.42 7.52
N ASN A 168 26.96 2.75 6.22
CA ASN A 168 25.77 2.62 5.38
C ASN A 168 25.94 1.46 4.39
N PRO A 169 25.79 0.20 4.84
CA PRO A 169 25.96 -0.95 3.96
C PRO A 169 24.93 -0.92 2.82
N PRO A 170 25.31 -1.39 1.62
CA PRO A 170 24.43 -1.37 0.46
C PRO A 170 23.13 -2.13 0.76
N PHE A 171 21.98 -1.50 0.47
CA PHE A 171 20.70 -2.20 0.49
C PHE A 171 20.76 -3.34 -0.54
N PRO A 172 20.40 -4.58 -0.20
CA PRO A 172 20.63 -5.76 -1.03
C PRO A 172 19.57 -5.86 -2.14
N PHE A 173 19.63 -4.96 -3.12
CA PHE A 173 19.02 -5.21 -4.42
C PHE A 173 20.16 -5.44 -5.42
N PRO A 174 20.13 -6.53 -6.20
CA PRO A 174 21.05 -6.70 -7.31
C PRO A 174 20.89 -5.49 -8.24
N ALA A 175 21.98 -4.76 -8.52
CA ALA A 175 21.98 -3.75 -9.56
C ALA A 175 21.49 -4.41 -10.85
N ALA A 176 20.49 -3.82 -11.50
CA ALA A 176 20.03 -4.28 -12.80
C ALA A 176 21.22 -4.23 -13.77
N LYS A 177 21.50 -5.35 -14.43
CA LYS A 177 22.50 -5.41 -15.49
C LYS A 177 21.93 -4.69 -16.70
N ASP A 178 22.65 -3.70 -17.23
CA ASP A 178 22.39 -3.11 -18.55
C ASP A 178 22.48 -4.17 -19.66
#